data_AF-A0A944SSY3-F1
#
_entry.id   AF-A0A944SSY3-F1
#
_cell.length_a   1.000
_cell.length_b   1.000
_cell.length_c   1.000
_cell.angle_alpha   90.00
_cell.angle_beta   90.00
_cell.angle_gamma   90.00
#
_symmetry.space_group_name_H-M   'P 1'
#
loop_
_entity.id
_entity.type
_entity.pdbx_description
1 polymer ?
#
loop_
_entity_poly.entity_id
_entity_poly.type
_entity_poly.pdbx_seq_one_letter_code
_entity_poly.pdbx_strand_id
1 'polypeptide(L)'
;MLCNPFRRLGTSYLIGDAVLKKAAEVFRSSTRNDDIVARLGGDEFVIILPDVSDIANIKKIADKILINISKDSFVPGKDVFLSVSIGISLYPDEAINGTSLLKQADEAMYIAKHSGKNRFHYSEMSAALIQE
;
A
#
# COMPACT_ATOMS: atom_id res chain seq x y z
N MET A 1 -0.35 4.42 -0.79
CA MET A 1 -0.66 5.78 -0.29
C MET A 1 -1.95 5.78 0.52
N LEU A 2 -1.94 6.30 1.75
CA LEU A 2 -3.15 6.36 2.58
C LEU A 2 -4.21 7.32 1.98
N CYS A 3 -5.48 7.07 2.29
CA CYS A 3 -6.63 7.78 1.74
C CYS A 3 -7.62 8.17 2.85
N ASN A 4 -8.05 9.45 2.85
CA ASN A 4 -8.99 10.08 3.80
C ASN A 4 -8.59 10.03 5.29
N PRO A 5 -9.16 10.91 6.14
CA PRO A 5 -8.89 12.33 6.12
C PRO A 5 -7.50 12.67 6.72
N PHE A 6 -6.44 11.89 6.47
CA PHE A 6 -5.10 12.19 7.01
C PHE A 6 -4.68 13.66 6.78
N ARG A 7 -4.94 14.23 5.60
CA ARG A 7 -4.69 15.66 5.28
C ARG A 7 -5.71 16.65 5.87
N ARG A 8 -6.90 16.22 6.28
CA ARG A 8 -8.00 17.08 6.78
C ARG A 8 -8.20 17.06 8.29
N LEU A 9 -7.55 16.13 9.01
CA LEU A 9 -7.78 15.98 10.45
C LEU A 9 -7.16 17.09 11.31
N GLY A 10 -6.43 18.07 10.73
CA GLY A 10 -5.86 19.20 11.49
C GLY A 10 -5.07 18.75 12.72
N THR A 11 -4.42 17.59 12.63
CA THR A 11 -3.94 16.85 13.80
C THR A 11 -2.71 17.51 14.37
N SER A 12 -2.67 17.65 15.69
CA SER A 12 -1.39 17.78 16.38
C SER A 12 -0.48 16.64 15.95
N TYR A 13 0.83 16.92 15.86
CA TYR A 13 1.87 15.97 15.48
C TYR A 13 1.67 14.57 16.11
N LEU A 14 1.22 14.51 17.35
CA LEU A 14 0.96 13.28 18.11
C LEU A 14 -0.12 12.37 17.49
N ILE A 15 -1.23 12.93 17.00
CA ILE A 15 -2.31 12.11 16.40
C ILE A 15 -1.87 11.63 15.01
N GLY A 16 -1.22 12.48 14.23
CA GLY A 16 -0.66 12.10 12.93
C GLY A 16 0.33 10.93 13.06
N ASP A 17 1.25 11.03 14.03
CA ASP A 17 2.21 9.97 14.32
C ASP A 17 1.55 8.67 14.78
N ALA A 18 0.54 8.74 15.65
CA ALA A 18 -0.19 7.55 16.09
C ALA A 18 -0.89 6.85 14.91
N VAL A 19 -1.48 7.62 14.00
CA VAL A 19 -2.11 7.10 12.78
C VAL A 19 -1.08 6.42 11.88
N LEU A 20 0.08 7.06 11.66
CA LEU A 20 1.15 6.50 10.83
C LEU A 20 1.76 5.22 11.45
N LYS A 21 1.94 5.18 12.77
CA LYS A 21 2.41 3.99 13.49
C LYS A 21 1.44 2.82 13.34
N LYS A 22 0.15 3.07 13.59
CA LYS A 22 -0.88 2.04 13.41
C LYS A 22 -0.99 1.56 11.96
N ALA A 23 -0.84 2.45 10.98
CA ALA A 23 -0.80 2.05 9.57
C ALA A 23 0.40 1.12 9.28
N ALA A 24 1.58 1.44 9.81
CA ALA A 24 2.76 0.59 9.69
C ALA A 24 2.55 -0.79 10.35
N GLU A 25 1.91 -0.85 11.51
CA GLU A 25 1.55 -2.11 12.19
C GLU A 25 0.57 -2.96 11.37
N VAL A 26 -0.45 -2.32 10.78
CA VAL A 26 -1.40 -3.00 9.87
C VAL A 26 -0.68 -3.57 8.65
N PHE A 27 0.21 -2.80 8.03
CA PHE A 27 0.99 -3.27 6.89
C PHE A 27 1.89 -4.43 7.29
N ARG A 28 2.63 -4.30 8.40
CA ARG A 28 3.54 -5.35 8.89
C ARG A 28 2.83 -6.65 9.25
N SER A 29 1.66 -6.58 9.87
CA SER A 29 0.83 -7.76 10.19
C SER A 29 0.13 -8.36 8.97
N SER A 30 0.06 -7.61 7.87
CA SER A 30 -0.53 -8.07 6.60
C SER A 30 0.51 -8.72 5.68
N THR A 31 1.81 -8.63 5.99
CA THR A 31 2.90 -9.22 5.21
C THR A 31 3.57 -10.40 5.94
N ARG A 32 4.48 -11.10 5.26
CA ARG A 32 5.36 -12.12 5.84
C ARG A 32 6.48 -11.47 6.65
N ASN A 33 7.23 -12.27 7.41
CA ASN A 33 8.34 -11.78 8.22
C ASN A 33 9.50 -11.23 7.36
N ASP A 34 9.77 -11.86 6.21
CA ASP A 34 10.89 -11.48 5.34
C ASP A 34 10.53 -10.33 4.37
N ASP A 35 9.24 -9.98 4.29
CA ASP A 35 8.79 -8.81 3.53
C ASP A 35 9.20 -7.52 4.25
N ILE A 36 9.49 -6.47 3.50
CA ILE A 36 9.96 -5.19 4.03
C ILE A 36 8.84 -4.17 3.96
N VAL A 37 8.55 -3.48 5.05
CA VAL A 37 7.61 -2.35 5.09
C VAL A 37 8.41 -1.10 5.44
N ALA A 38 8.40 -0.11 4.55
CA ALA A 38 9.13 1.14 4.73
C ALA A 38 8.20 2.34 4.47
N ARG A 39 8.41 3.44 5.21
CA ARG A 39 7.75 4.72 4.95
C ARG A 39 8.69 5.60 4.13
N LEU A 40 8.25 6.04 2.96
CA LEU A 40 9.04 6.94 2.11
C LEU A 40 8.97 8.40 2.61
N GLY A 41 7.79 8.82 3.05
CA GLY A 41 7.53 10.18 3.49
C GLY A 41 6.03 10.44 3.62
N GLY A 42 5.64 11.43 4.42
CA GLY A 42 4.22 11.74 4.64
C GLY A 42 3.40 10.50 5.01
N ASP A 43 2.42 10.18 4.16
CA ASP A 43 1.50 9.05 4.22
C ASP A 43 1.77 7.95 3.16
N GLU A 44 2.98 7.95 2.60
CA GLU A 44 3.44 7.02 1.58
C GLU A 44 4.32 5.92 2.16
N PHE A 45 3.98 4.69 1.80
CA PHE A 45 4.65 3.47 2.23
C PHE A 45 4.99 2.63 1.01
N VAL A 46 6.12 1.95 1.09
CA VAL A 46 6.58 0.92 0.16
C VAL A 46 6.62 -0.40 0.90
N ILE A 47 6.14 -1.44 0.21
CA ILE A 47 6.24 -2.82 0.66
C ILE A 47 7.03 -3.58 -0.38
N ILE A 48 8.15 -4.19 0.02
CA ILE A 48 8.98 -5.02 -0.85
C ILE A 48 8.72 -6.48 -0.48
N LEU A 49 8.31 -7.26 -1.48
CA LEU A 49 8.08 -8.68 -1.37
C LEU A 49 9.23 -9.40 -2.08
N PRO A 50 10.27 -9.87 -1.36
CA PRO A 50 11.30 -10.70 -1.96
C PRO A 50 10.76 -12.08 -2.32
N ASP A 51 11.41 -12.72 -3.29
CA ASP A 51 11.20 -14.13 -3.67
C ASP A 51 9.72 -14.49 -3.88
N VAL A 52 9.04 -13.67 -4.68
CA VAL A 52 7.65 -13.94 -5.06
C VAL A 52 7.65 -14.96 -6.19
N SER A 53 7.16 -16.16 -5.89
CA SER A 53 6.98 -17.25 -6.86
C SER A 53 5.58 -17.33 -7.45
N ASP A 54 4.60 -16.62 -6.87
CA ASP A 54 3.19 -16.70 -7.23
C ASP A 54 2.49 -15.34 -7.10
N ILE A 55 1.91 -14.86 -8.21
CA ILE A 55 1.15 -13.61 -8.29
C ILE A 55 -0.09 -13.66 -7.39
N ALA A 56 -0.70 -14.83 -7.20
CA ALA A 56 -1.84 -14.98 -6.31
C ALA A 56 -1.47 -14.65 -4.85
N ASN A 57 -0.21 -14.86 -4.45
CA ASN A 57 0.28 -14.43 -3.13
C ASN A 57 0.32 -12.90 -3.00
N ILE A 58 0.72 -12.20 -4.07
CA ILE A 58 0.73 -10.72 -4.11
C ILE A 58 -0.69 -10.19 -3.95
N LYS A 59 -1.64 -10.76 -4.70
CA LYS A 59 -3.05 -10.42 -4.60
C LYS A 59 -3.59 -10.63 -3.18
N LYS A 60 -3.28 -11.79 -2.56
CA LYS A 60 -3.69 -12.09 -1.17
C LYS A 60 -3.16 -11.06 -0.18
N ILE A 61 -1.90 -10.64 -0.30
CA ILE A 61 -1.29 -9.62 0.56
C ILE A 61 -1.98 -8.27 0.35
N ALA A 62 -2.20 -7.86 -0.91
CA ALA A 62 -2.88 -6.61 -1.24
C ALA A 62 -4.31 -6.58 -0.68
N ASP A 63 -5.09 -7.64 -0.89
CA ASP A 63 -6.44 -7.79 -0.35
C ASP A 63 -6.45 -7.73 1.19
N LYS A 64 -5.51 -8.43 1.84
CA LYS A 64 -5.37 -8.42 3.30
C LYS A 64 -5.09 -7.00 3.83
N ILE A 65 -4.23 -6.24 3.14
CA ILE A 65 -3.94 -4.84 3.49
C ILE A 65 -5.21 -3.98 3.37
N LEU A 66 -5.95 -4.08 2.25
CA LEU A 66 -7.17 -3.31 2.01
C LEU A 66 -8.24 -3.55 3.07
N ILE A 67 -8.40 -4.82 3.47
CA ILE A 67 -9.35 -5.22 4.52
C ILE A 67 -8.90 -4.70 5.89
N ASN A 68 -7.65 -4.94 6.27
CA ASN A 68 -7.19 -4.62 7.63
C ASN A 68 -7.08 -3.12 7.88
N ILE A 69 -6.69 -2.32 6.89
CA ILE A 69 -6.55 -0.86 7.05
C ILE A 69 -7.91 -0.17 7.25
N SER A 70 -9.00 -0.77 6.78
CA SER A 70 -10.35 -0.21 6.85
C SER A 70 -11.17 -0.73 8.02
N LYS A 71 -10.67 -1.74 8.73
CA LYS A 71 -11.43 -2.48 9.75
C LYS A 71 -11.68 -1.69 11.04
N ASP A 72 -10.64 -1.10 11.60
CA ASP A 72 -10.67 -0.50 12.93
C ASP A 72 -10.43 1.02 12.87
N SER A 73 -11.03 1.76 13.80
CA SER A 73 -10.71 3.19 13.94
C SER A 73 -9.26 3.39 14.37
N PHE A 74 -8.60 4.38 13.77
CA PHE A 74 -7.19 4.70 14.01
C PHE A 74 -6.97 5.60 15.23
N VAL A 75 -8.02 6.23 15.76
CA VAL A 75 -7.91 7.14 16.90
C VAL A 75 -8.91 6.70 17.97
N PRO A 76 -8.44 6.32 19.18
CA PRO A 76 -9.33 5.94 20.27
C PRO A 76 -10.38 7.01 20.55
N GLY A 77 -11.64 6.60 20.68
CA GLY A 77 -12.77 7.50 20.97
C GLY A 77 -13.19 8.41 19.80
N LYS A 78 -12.67 8.19 18.59
CA LYS A 78 -13.10 8.89 17.37
C LYS A 78 -13.34 7.89 16.26
N ASP A 79 -14.24 8.20 15.33
CA ASP A 79 -14.49 7.38 14.14
C ASP A 79 -13.57 7.79 12.99
N VAL A 80 -12.29 7.44 13.11
CA VAL A 80 -11.26 7.77 12.10
C VAL A 80 -10.87 6.50 11.37
N PHE A 81 -11.50 6.29 10.21
CA PHE A 81 -11.22 5.14 9.34
C PHE A 81 -10.33 5.57 8.18
N LEU A 82 -9.39 4.69 7.81
CA LEU A 82 -8.51 4.87 6.68
C LEU A 82 -8.84 3.90 5.55
N SER A 83 -8.43 4.27 4.35
CA SER A 83 -8.31 3.36 3.22
C SER A 83 -6.93 3.55 2.59
N VAL A 84 -6.55 2.70 1.65
CA VAL A 84 -5.27 2.81 0.95
C VAL A 84 -5.45 2.59 -0.54
N SER A 85 -4.69 3.30 -1.35
CA SER A 85 -4.50 2.98 -2.78
C SER A 85 -3.13 2.37 -2.96
N ILE A 86 -3.06 1.24 -3.65
CA ILE A 86 -1.85 0.43 -3.80
C ILE A 86 -1.52 0.34 -5.29
N GLY A 87 -0.26 0.56 -5.64
CA GLY A 87 0.26 0.23 -6.97
C GLY A 87 1.27 -0.89 -6.84
N ILE A 88 1.22 -1.83 -7.77
CA ILE A 88 2.02 -3.06 -7.73
C ILE A 88 2.85 -3.14 -9.00
N SER A 89 4.15 -3.36 -8.87
CA SER A 89 5.07 -3.63 -9.98
C SER A 89 5.93 -4.86 -9.67
N LEU A 90 6.36 -5.57 -10.72
CA LEU A 90 7.08 -6.84 -10.62
C LEU A 90 8.47 -6.76 -11.28
N TYR A 91 9.40 -7.54 -10.74
CA TYR A 91 10.78 -7.74 -11.23
C TYR A 91 11.00 -9.27 -11.35
N PRO A 92 11.73 -9.80 -12.37
CA PRO A 92 12.66 -9.13 -13.28
C PRO A 92 12.08 -8.61 -14.60
N ASP A 93 10.82 -8.88 -14.91
CA ASP A 93 10.35 -8.89 -16.30
C ASP A 93 10.55 -7.57 -17.05
N GLU A 94 10.22 -6.42 -16.48
CA GLU A 94 10.39 -5.14 -17.20
C GLU A 94 10.87 -3.96 -16.33
N ALA A 95 11.41 -4.21 -15.14
CA ALA A 95 12.10 -3.20 -14.33
C ALA A 95 13.61 -3.43 -14.37
N ILE A 96 14.34 -2.54 -15.06
CA ILE A 96 15.80 -2.63 -15.20
C ILE A 96 16.56 -2.32 -13.90
N ASN A 97 15.92 -1.63 -12.95
CA ASN A 97 16.46 -1.32 -11.64
C ASN A 97 15.35 -0.94 -10.63
N GLY A 98 15.72 -0.80 -9.35
CA GLY A 98 14.78 -0.43 -8.30
C GLY A 98 14.07 0.91 -8.54
N THR A 99 14.73 1.88 -9.17
CA THR A 99 14.12 3.18 -9.50
C THR A 99 12.98 3.04 -10.51
N SER A 100 13.17 2.25 -11.58
CA SER A 100 12.11 1.98 -12.55
C SER A 100 10.95 1.21 -11.92
N LEU A 101 11.25 0.25 -11.03
CA LEU A 101 10.25 -0.55 -10.33
C LEU A 101 9.34 0.33 -9.46
N LEU A 102 9.94 1.23 -8.67
CA LEU A 102 9.22 2.18 -7.84
C LEU A 102 8.38 3.15 -8.67
N LYS A 103 8.91 3.65 -9.80
CA LYS A 103 8.18 4.55 -10.69
C LYS A 103 6.91 3.88 -11.26
N GLN A 104 7.02 2.64 -11.71
CA GLN A 104 5.88 1.88 -12.22
C GLN A 104 4.84 1.59 -11.13
N ALA A 105 5.28 1.26 -9.91
CA ALA A 105 4.37 1.10 -8.78
C ALA A 105 3.66 2.42 -8.45
N ASP A 106 4.34 3.55 -8.53
CA ASP A 106 3.74 4.86 -8.27
C ASP A 106 2.69 5.23 -9.32
N GLU A 107 2.98 5.01 -10.61
CA GLU A 107 2.01 5.21 -11.71
C GLU A 107 0.76 4.33 -11.53
N ALA A 108 0.94 3.05 -11.19
CA ALA A 108 -0.17 2.15 -10.88
C ALA A 108 -0.96 2.61 -9.64
N MET A 109 -0.28 3.09 -8.60
CA MET A 109 -0.91 3.60 -7.38
C MET A 109 -1.75 4.84 -7.70
N TYR A 110 -1.25 5.72 -8.56
CA TYR A 110 -1.98 6.89 -9.02
C TYR A 110 -3.28 6.48 -9.72
N ILE A 111 -3.24 5.48 -10.60
CA ILE A 111 -4.44 4.91 -11.24
C ILE A 111 -5.39 4.37 -10.18
N ALA A 112 -4.91 3.53 -9.24
CA ALA A 112 -5.74 3.01 -8.14
C ALA A 112 -6.43 4.13 -7.34
N LYS A 113 -5.73 5.23 -7.10
CA LYS A 113 -6.23 6.38 -6.34
C LYS A 113 -7.31 7.17 -7.08
N HIS A 114 -7.20 7.28 -8.41
CA HIS A 114 -8.18 8.01 -9.23
C HIS A 114 -9.35 7.13 -9.69
N SER A 115 -9.20 5.81 -9.68
CA SER A 115 -10.24 4.84 -10.03
C SER A 115 -11.19 4.51 -8.88
N GLY A 116 -11.25 5.32 -7.82
CA GLY A 116 -12.19 5.16 -6.70
C GLY A 116 -11.56 4.82 -5.35
N LYS A 117 -10.23 4.76 -5.25
CA LYS A 117 -9.47 4.45 -4.02
C LYS A 117 -9.81 3.06 -3.46
N ASN A 118 -9.24 2.74 -2.30
CA ASN A 118 -9.43 1.48 -1.58
C ASN A 118 -9.28 0.23 -2.48
N ARG A 119 -8.24 0.23 -3.31
CA ARG A 119 -7.96 -0.81 -4.29
C ARG A 119 -6.48 -0.86 -4.59
N PHE A 120 -6.08 -1.94 -5.26
CA PHE A 120 -4.79 -2.02 -5.90
C PHE A 120 -4.94 -1.91 -7.41
N HIS A 121 -3.85 -1.53 -8.10
CA HIS A 121 -3.70 -1.65 -9.53
C HIS A 121 -2.30 -2.20 -9.81
N TYR A 122 -2.20 -3.08 -10.80
CA TYR A 122 -0.91 -3.54 -11.30
C TYR A 122 -0.37 -2.50 -12.30
N SER A 123 0.93 -2.31 -12.39
CA SER A 123 1.49 -1.55 -13.51
C SER A 123 1.06 -2.24 -14.82
N GLU A 124 0.90 -1.47 -15.90
CA GLU A 124 0.54 -2.02 -17.22
C GLU A 124 1.45 -3.21 -17.60
N MET A 125 2.74 -3.08 -17.24
CA MET A 125 3.78 -4.08 -17.50
C MET A 125 3.60 -5.34 -16.63
N SER A 126 3.04 -5.21 -15.42
CA SER A 126 2.68 -6.35 -14.57
C SER A 126 1.35 -6.97 -14.96
N ALA A 127 0.41 -6.22 -15.55
CA ALA A 127 -0.90 -6.71 -15.95
C ALA A 127 -0.83 -7.78 -17.05
N ALA A 128 0.19 -7.73 -17.90
CA ALA A 128 0.46 -8.76 -18.93
C ALA A 128 0.75 -10.15 -18.33
N LEU A 129 1.25 -10.22 -17.10
CA LEU A 129 1.57 -11.47 -16.38
C LEU A 129 0.34 -12.11 -15.69
N ILE A 130 -0.81 -11.43 -15.71
CA ILE A 130 -2.02 -11.80 -14.96
C ILE A 130 -3.09 -12.41 -15.89
N GLN A 131 -2.72 -12.71 -17.14
CA GLN A 131 -3.63 -13.38 -18.08
C GLN A 131 -3.77 -14.87 -17.70
N GLU A 132 -4.72 -15.18 -16.83
CA GLU A 132 -5.44 -16.46 -16.74
C GLU A 132 -6.94 -16.25 -17.01
#